data_AF-A0A3P6SW50-F1
#
_entry.id   AF-A0A3P6SW50-F1
#
_cell.length_a   1.000
_cell.length_b   1.000
_cell.length_c   1.000
_cell.angle_alpha   90.00
_cell.angle_beta   90.00
_cell.angle_gamma   90.00
#
_symmetry.space_group_name_H-M   'P 1'
#
loop_
_entity.id
_entity.type
_entity.pdbx_description
1 polymer ?
#
loop_
_entity_poly.entity_id
_entity_poly.type
_entity_poly.pdbx_seq_one_letter_code
_entity_poly.pdbx_strand_id
1 'polypeptide(L)'
;MVNSHPIYGADTEGSFYDEDVAEFNMKRLGTILDETKELTGGKEIRGVTTVYLYFGMYGASFSWHVEDMELYSINYLHYGAPKYWFAVPPEASTRFERLMRQQFPTYDRHCKAFMRHKSFSVLPALLDMHRIPYGTMTQHPNEFIITFPHGYHMGFNLGYNIAESTNFATDRWIDFGKNAVLCKCRSDTVEIDMTPYMQKYRRDDYERWYSYWYMPKATPCFDSAQCSTKTKEGRVWDHQAYEAFNCLQEKAA
;
A
#
# COMPACT_ATOMS: atom_id res chain seq x y z
N MET A 1 -14.37 32.04 -14.48
CA MET A 1 -14.07 30.62 -14.20
C MET A 1 -14.82 30.24 -12.94
N VAL A 2 -15.70 29.25 -13.00
CA VAL A 2 -16.47 28.84 -11.83
C VAL A 2 -15.51 28.13 -10.88
N ASN A 3 -15.22 28.78 -9.75
CA ASN A 3 -14.45 28.22 -8.64
C ASN A 3 -15.36 27.22 -7.88
N SER A 4 -15.73 26.12 -8.53
CA SER A 4 -16.59 25.09 -7.94
C SER A 4 -15.73 23.98 -7.33
N HIS A 5 -16.01 23.63 -6.08
CA HIS A 5 -15.48 22.42 -5.45
C HIS A 5 -16.33 21.22 -5.91
N PRO A 6 -15.77 20.29 -6.69
CA PRO A 6 -16.51 19.12 -7.15
C PRO A 6 -16.81 18.20 -5.97
N ILE A 7 -17.98 17.55 -6.00
CA ILE A 7 -18.36 16.51 -5.04
C ILE A 7 -17.96 15.17 -5.63
N TYR A 8 -17.36 14.28 -4.83
CA TYR A 8 -17.02 12.95 -5.27
C TYR A 8 -17.69 11.91 -4.38
N GLY A 9 -18.57 11.08 -4.95
CA GLY A 9 -19.18 9.95 -4.24
C GLY A 9 -18.23 8.78 -4.23
N ALA A 10 -17.16 8.87 -3.44
CA ALA A 10 -16.11 7.87 -3.35
C ALA A 10 -16.35 6.88 -2.19
N ASP A 11 -15.62 5.76 -2.23
CA ASP A 11 -15.48 4.80 -1.13
C ASP A 11 -16.83 4.24 -0.63
N THR A 12 -17.80 4.09 -1.55
CA THR A 12 -19.09 3.48 -1.25
C THR A 12 -18.99 1.98 -1.44
N GLU A 13 -19.17 1.19 -0.37
CA GLU A 13 -19.09 -0.26 -0.45
C GLU A 13 -20.22 -0.83 -1.34
N GLY A 14 -19.84 -1.69 -2.29
CA GLY A 14 -20.78 -2.30 -3.24
C GLY A 14 -20.08 -2.76 -4.53
N SER A 15 -20.79 -3.53 -5.34
CA SER A 15 -20.34 -3.93 -6.68
C SER A 15 -21.52 -4.03 -7.62
N PHE A 16 -21.28 -3.67 -8.89
CA PHE A 16 -22.28 -3.80 -9.97
C PHE A 16 -22.13 -5.09 -10.77
N TYR A 17 -21.17 -5.96 -10.42
CA TYR A 17 -21.06 -7.28 -11.04
C TYR A 17 -22.30 -8.13 -10.75
N ASP A 18 -22.89 -8.69 -11.81
CA ASP A 18 -23.87 -9.77 -11.68
C ASP A 18 -23.22 -11.02 -11.06
N GLU A 19 -24.02 -11.83 -10.35
CA GLU A 19 -23.52 -12.97 -9.57
C GLU A 19 -22.92 -14.10 -10.44
N ASP A 20 -23.39 -14.21 -11.67
CA ASP A 20 -22.99 -15.24 -12.64
C ASP A 20 -21.73 -14.88 -13.42
N VAL A 21 -21.25 -13.63 -13.34
CA VAL A 21 -19.98 -13.22 -13.98
C VAL A 21 -18.80 -13.81 -13.22
N ALA A 22 -18.02 -14.65 -13.89
CA ALA A 22 -16.85 -15.32 -13.31
C ALA A 22 -15.55 -14.57 -13.61
N GLU A 23 -15.46 -13.96 -14.79
CA GLU A 23 -14.28 -13.30 -15.30
C GLU A 23 -14.10 -11.93 -14.66
N PHE A 24 -12.91 -11.68 -14.09
CA PHE A 24 -12.53 -10.37 -13.53
C PHE A 24 -13.52 -9.80 -12.49
N ASN A 25 -14.35 -10.65 -11.89
CA ASN A 25 -15.30 -10.24 -10.88
C ASN A 25 -14.55 -9.77 -9.62
N MET A 26 -14.60 -8.46 -9.36
CA MET A 26 -13.82 -7.82 -8.30
C MET A 26 -14.19 -8.31 -6.90
N LYS A 27 -15.36 -8.95 -6.72
CA LYS A 27 -15.74 -9.58 -5.45
C LYS A 27 -14.91 -10.85 -5.16
N ARG A 28 -14.32 -11.46 -6.19
CA ARG A 28 -13.67 -12.77 -6.14
C ARG A 28 -12.57 -12.91 -7.20
N LEU A 29 -11.55 -12.05 -7.12
CA LEU A 29 -10.43 -12.09 -8.08
C LEU A 29 -9.59 -13.36 -7.96
N GLY A 30 -9.69 -14.09 -6.84
CA GLY A 30 -9.03 -15.39 -6.66
C GLY A 30 -7.52 -15.25 -6.52
N THR A 31 -7.08 -14.20 -5.84
CA THR A 31 -5.65 -13.86 -5.72
C THR A 31 -5.07 -14.29 -4.37
N ILE A 32 -3.76 -14.16 -4.17
CA ILE A 32 -3.15 -14.56 -2.89
C ILE A 32 -3.69 -13.75 -1.70
N LEU A 33 -4.28 -12.58 -1.95
CA LEU A 33 -4.95 -11.76 -0.93
C LEU A 33 -6.23 -12.45 -0.42
N ASP A 34 -6.93 -13.17 -1.31
CA ASP A 34 -8.16 -13.92 -0.99
C ASP A 34 -7.83 -15.21 -0.23
N GLU A 35 -6.79 -15.94 -0.63
CA GLU A 35 -6.33 -17.15 0.05
C GLU A 35 -6.01 -16.91 1.53
N THR A 36 -5.55 -15.70 1.85
CA THR A 36 -5.18 -15.33 3.21
C THR A 36 -6.32 -14.79 4.04
N LYS A 37 -7.52 -14.55 3.48
CA LYS A 37 -8.71 -14.27 4.32
C LYS A 37 -8.94 -15.39 5.33
N GLU A 38 -8.71 -16.65 4.94
CA GLU A 38 -8.77 -17.79 5.85
C GLU A 38 -7.63 -17.80 6.88
N LEU A 39 -6.41 -17.42 6.44
CA LEU A 39 -5.20 -17.42 7.29
C LEU A 39 -5.16 -16.27 8.31
N THR A 40 -5.83 -15.15 8.04
CA THR A 40 -5.92 -13.99 8.95
C THR A 40 -7.15 -14.03 9.86
N GLY A 41 -7.86 -15.16 9.91
CA GLY A 41 -9.05 -15.35 10.75
C GLY A 41 -10.30 -14.69 10.20
N GLY A 42 -10.43 -14.55 8.88
CA GLY A 42 -11.63 -14.07 8.20
C GLY A 42 -11.87 -12.56 8.29
N LYS A 43 -10.87 -11.77 8.72
CA LYS A 43 -11.04 -10.33 8.87
C LYS A 43 -11.01 -9.63 7.52
N GLU A 44 -12.16 -9.13 7.09
CA GLU A 44 -12.27 -8.26 5.94
C GLU A 44 -11.71 -6.86 6.26
N ILE A 45 -10.83 -6.39 5.39
CA ILE A 45 -10.33 -5.01 5.40
C ILE A 45 -11.15 -4.24 4.36
N ARG A 46 -11.94 -3.27 4.82
CA ARG A 46 -12.81 -2.44 3.96
C ARG A 46 -12.00 -1.69 2.91
N GLY A 47 -12.44 -1.73 1.66
CA GLY A 47 -11.79 -1.09 0.51
C GLY A 47 -10.56 -1.82 -0.04
N VAL A 48 -10.01 -2.76 0.72
CA VAL A 48 -8.81 -3.54 0.34
C VAL A 48 -9.20 -4.93 -0.10
N THR A 49 -10.15 -5.54 0.62
CA THR A 49 -10.65 -6.89 0.34
C THR A 49 -12.14 -6.92 0.00
N THR A 50 -12.76 -5.74 -0.06
CA THR A 50 -14.13 -5.45 -0.49
C THR A 50 -14.09 -4.47 -1.65
N VAL A 51 -15.16 -4.43 -2.44
CA VAL A 51 -15.26 -3.57 -3.63
C VAL A 51 -15.84 -2.22 -3.24
N TYR A 52 -15.22 -1.16 -3.75
CA TYR A 52 -15.69 0.21 -3.61
C TYR A 52 -16.18 0.76 -4.94
N LEU A 53 -17.31 1.48 -4.89
CA LEU A 53 -17.93 2.22 -5.97
C LEU A 53 -17.54 3.70 -5.88
N TYR A 54 -17.39 4.30 -7.05
CA TYR A 54 -17.01 5.69 -7.24
C TYR A 54 -17.95 6.37 -8.23
N PHE A 55 -18.62 7.41 -7.79
CA PHE A 55 -19.51 8.24 -8.58
C PHE A 55 -18.85 9.60 -8.84
N GLY A 56 -18.25 9.74 -10.01
CA GLY A 56 -17.49 10.93 -10.40
C GLY A 56 -18.38 12.05 -10.96
N MET A 57 -17.83 13.27 -10.95
CA MET A 57 -18.29 14.40 -11.75
C MET A 57 -17.09 15.16 -12.29
N TYR A 58 -17.31 16.12 -13.20
CA TYR A 58 -16.22 16.90 -13.76
C TYR A 58 -15.35 17.54 -12.67
N GLY A 59 -14.05 17.32 -12.74
CA GLY A 59 -13.07 17.87 -11.80
C GLY A 59 -12.92 17.09 -10.49
N ALA A 60 -13.80 16.13 -10.18
CA ALA A 60 -13.59 15.23 -9.05
C ALA A 60 -12.31 14.42 -9.27
N SER A 61 -11.38 14.47 -8.32
CA SER A 61 -10.02 13.97 -8.47
C SER A 61 -9.61 12.99 -7.37
N PHE A 62 -8.55 12.23 -7.66
CA PHE A 62 -7.83 11.41 -6.70
C PHE A 62 -6.36 11.84 -6.73
N SER A 63 -5.82 12.16 -5.55
CA SER A 63 -4.47 12.71 -5.41
C SER A 63 -3.39 11.66 -5.65
N TRP A 64 -2.13 12.08 -5.73
CA TRP A 64 -1.00 11.15 -5.82
C TRP A 64 -0.97 10.21 -4.62
N HIS A 65 -1.01 8.91 -4.90
CA HIS A 65 -0.85 7.87 -3.89
C HIS A 65 -0.37 6.56 -4.51
N VAL A 66 0.05 5.66 -3.62
CA VAL A 66 0.17 4.23 -3.88
C VAL A 66 -0.93 3.52 -3.08
N GLU A 67 -1.25 2.29 -3.45
CA GLU A 67 -2.22 1.48 -2.73
C GLU A 67 -1.77 1.16 -1.31
N ASP A 68 -2.74 0.86 -0.45
CA ASP A 68 -2.48 0.42 0.91
C ASP A 68 -1.65 -0.88 0.90
N MET A 69 -0.68 -0.96 1.80
CA MET A 69 0.32 -2.04 1.83
C MET A 69 1.06 -2.27 0.48
N GLU A 70 1.14 -1.25 -0.38
CA GLU A 70 1.74 -1.35 -1.73
C GLU A 70 1.08 -2.41 -2.63
N LEU A 71 -0.21 -2.71 -2.40
CA LEU A 71 -0.96 -3.69 -3.21
C LEU A 71 -1.07 -3.28 -4.68
N TYR A 72 -1.54 -4.22 -5.50
CA TYR A 72 -2.12 -3.85 -6.79
C TYR A 72 -3.51 -3.26 -6.56
N SER A 73 -3.99 -2.43 -7.49
CA SER A 73 -5.43 -2.15 -7.62
C SER A 73 -5.91 -2.44 -9.03
N ILE A 74 -7.19 -2.78 -9.11
CA ILE A 74 -7.92 -2.91 -10.37
C ILE A 74 -9.11 -1.97 -10.32
N ASN A 75 -9.30 -1.19 -11.38
CA ASN A 75 -10.41 -0.25 -11.52
C ASN A 75 -11.13 -0.49 -12.84
N TYR A 76 -12.44 -0.60 -12.82
CA TYR A 76 -13.29 -0.75 -13.99
C TYR A 76 -14.25 0.43 -14.08
N LEU A 77 -14.27 1.08 -15.24
CA LEU A 77 -15.16 2.21 -15.50
C LEU A 77 -16.45 1.69 -16.13
N HIS A 78 -17.49 1.47 -15.35
CA HIS A 78 -18.79 0.95 -15.83
C HIS A 78 -19.44 1.83 -16.89
N TYR A 79 -19.54 3.13 -16.61
CA TYR A 79 -20.38 4.02 -17.40
C TYR A 79 -19.95 5.49 -17.30
N GLY A 80 -20.33 6.27 -18.32
CA GLY A 80 -20.29 7.73 -18.29
C GLY A 80 -19.06 8.33 -18.95
N ALA A 81 -18.60 9.46 -18.41
CA ALA A 81 -17.45 10.20 -18.94
C ALA A 81 -16.12 9.51 -18.59
N PRO A 82 -15.08 9.68 -19.43
CA PRO A 82 -13.77 9.07 -19.18
C PRO A 82 -13.12 9.56 -17.88
N LYS A 83 -12.15 8.78 -17.40
CA LYS A 83 -11.26 9.12 -16.28
C LYS A 83 -9.85 9.31 -16.81
N TYR A 84 -9.20 10.42 -16.46
CA TYR A 84 -7.83 10.71 -16.86
C TYR A 84 -6.86 10.32 -15.75
N TRP A 85 -5.80 9.60 -16.10
CA TRP A 85 -4.81 9.04 -15.19
C TRP A 85 -3.42 9.58 -15.48
N PHE A 86 -2.65 9.76 -14.42
CA PHE A 86 -1.21 9.94 -14.44
C PHE A 86 -0.59 8.84 -13.58
N ALA A 87 0.55 8.31 -14.01
CA ALA A 87 1.28 7.30 -13.25
C ALA A 87 2.79 7.57 -13.30
N VAL A 88 3.44 7.51 -12.14
CA VAL A 88 4.91 7.52 -12.02
C VAL A 88 5.38 6.07 -11.90
N PRO A 89 6.35 5.63 -12.73
CA PRO A 89 6.84 4.27 -12.67
C PRO A 89 7.54 3.98 -11.33
N PRO A 90 7.45 2.76 -10.77
CA PRO A 90 8.04 2.42 -9.47
C PRO A 90 9.53 2.76 -9.36
N GLU A 91 10.29 2.66 -10.44
CA GLU A 91 11.72 3.00 -10.49
C GLU A 91 12.00 4.49 -10.21
N ALA A 92 11.01 5.35 -10.44
CA ALA A 92 11.09 6.79 -10.18
C ALA A 92 10.43 7.20 -8.85
N SER A 93 9.80 6.28 -8.11
CA SER A 93 9.04 6.57 -6.89
C SER A 93 9.86 7.33 -5.85
N THR A 94 11.11 6.90 -5.60
CA THR A 94 11.98 7.52 -4.59
C THR A 94 12.30 8.98 -4.94
N ARG A 95 12.50 9.27 -6.23
CA ARG A 95 12.72 10.64 -6.72
C ARG A 95 11.46 11.48 -6.58
N PHE A 96 10.30 10.89 -6.88
CA PHE A 96 8.99 11.52 -6.73
C PHE A 96 8.67 11.85 -5.27
N GLU A 97 8.85 10.90 -4.35
CA GLU A 97 8.65 11.15 -2.93
C GLU A 97 9.57 12.24 -2.39
N ARG A 98 10.83 12.27 -2.82
CA ARG A 98 11.76 13.35 -2.44
C ARG A 98 11.24 14.71 -2.90
N LEU A 99 10.72 14.81 -4.13
CA LEU A 99 10.07 16.04 -4.60
C LEU A 99 8.86 16.39 -3.74
N MET A 100 7.98 15.42 -3.46
CA MET A 100 6.79 15.66 -2.64
C MET A 100 7.16 16.14 -1.23
N ARG A 101 8.22 15.59 -0.61
CA ARG A 101 8.72 16.09 0.69
C ARG A 101 9.20 17.53 0.63
N GLN A 102 9.80 17.95 -0.49
CA GLN A 102 10.22 19.35 -0.70
C GLN A 102 9.02 20.29 -0.89
N GLN A 103 7.96 19.83 -1.55
CA GLN A 103 6.73 20.61 -1.75
C GLN A 103 5.86 20.68 -0.49
N PHE A 104 5.87 19.63 0.33
CA PHE A 104 5.03 19.49 1.53
C PHE A 104 5.86 19.26 2.81
N PRO A 105 6.85 20.12 3.12
CA PRO A 105 7.83 19.86 4.20
C PRO A 105 7.22 19.91 5.59
N THR A 106 6.08 20.59 5.77
CA THR A 106 5.34 20.58 7.03
C THR A 106 4.69 19.21 7.24
N TYR A 107 4.11 18.61 6.21
CA TYR A 107 3.45 17.31 6.33
C TYR A 107 4.46 16.16 6.49
N ASP A 108 5.59 16.20 5.79
CA ASP A 108 6.69 15.22 5.97
C ASP A 108 7.25 15.22 7.40
N ARG A 109 7.31 16.39 8.05
CA ARG A 109 7.74 16.49 9.45
C ARG A 109 6.80 15.78 10.42
N HIS A 110 5.50 15.78 10.14
CA HIS A 110 4.49 15.14 11.00
C HIS A 110 4.30 13.65 10.67
N CYS A 111 4.40 13.27 9.39
CA CYS A 111 4.22 11.89 8.96
C CYS A 111 5.16 11.57 7.78
N LYS A 112 6.07 10.61 7.97
CA LYS A 112 6.98 10.17 6.90
C LYS A 112 6.29 9.41 5.77
N ALA A 113 5.07 8.94 6.01
CA ALA A 113 4.19 8.31 5.03
C ALA A 113 3.01 9.22 4.64
N PHE A 114 3.15 10.55 4.72
CA PHE A 114 2.05 11.50 4.51
C PHE A 114 1.36 11.35 3.13
N MET A 115 2.06 10.83 2.12
CA MET A 115 1.49 10.53 0.80
C MET A 115 0.31 9.54 0.88
N ARG A 116 0.28 8.65 1.89
CA ARG A 116 -0.85 7.73 2.14
C ARG A 116 -2.13 8.43 2.58
N HIS A 117 -2.08 9.73 2.89
CA HIS A 117 -3.27 10.49 3.25
C HIS A 117 -4.14 10.85 2.03
N LYS A 118 -3.69 10.50 0.79
CA LYS A 118 -4.42 10.69 -0.47
C LYS A 118 -4.94 12.13 -0.69
N SER A 119 -4.19 13.12 -0.20
CA SER A 119 -4.59 14.55 -0.20
C SER A 119 -3.60 15.49 -0.91
N PHE A 120 -2.52 14.96 -1.48
CA PHE A 120 -1.41 15.77 -2.00
C PHE A 120 -1.30 15.62 -3.51
N SER A 121 -1.46 16.73 -4.22
CA SER A 121 -1.39 16.78 -5.68
C SER A 121 -0.37 17.81 -6.13
N VAL A 122 0.39 17.47 -7.17
CA VAL A 122 1.26 18.40 -7.91
C VAL A 122 0.99 18.22 -9.40
N LEU A 123 1.10 19.30 -10.16
CA LEU A 123 0.84 19.28 -11.60
C LEU A 123 2.00 18.58 -12.35
N PRO A 124 1.71 17.92 -13.49
CA PRO A 124 2.74 17.29 -14.32
C PRO A 124 3.88 18.21 -14.72
N ALA A 125 3.61 19.50 -14.92
CA ALA A 125 4.65 20.51 -15.20
C ALA A 125 5.76 20.55 -14.13
N LEU A 126 5.44 20.27 -12.86
CA LEU A 126 6.44 20.16 -11.81
C LEU A 126 7.27 18.88 -11.94
N LEU A 127 6.66 17.77 -12.36
CA LEU A 127 7.39 16.53 -12.66
C LEU A 127 8.37 16.74 -13.82
N ASP A 128 7.95 17.45 -14.87
CA ASP A 128 8.78 17.81 -16.02
C ASP A 128 10.00 18.64 -15.60
N MET A 129 9.80 19.68 -14.79
CA MET A 129 10.89 20.52 -14.26
C MET A 129 11.93 19.70 -13.49
N HIS A 130 11.50 18.66 -12.77
CA HIS A 130 12.37 17.77 -11.99
C HIS A 130 12.78 16.48 -12.74
N ARG A 131 12.45 16.38 -14.04
CA ARG A 131 12.73 15.24 -14.92
C ARG A 131 12.24 13.90 -14.36
N ILE A 132 11.10 13.90 -13.68
CA ILE A 132 10.47 12.69 -13.13
C ILE A 132 9.59 12.11 -14.24
N PRO A 133 9.88 10.88 -14.73
CA PRO A 133 9.06 10.29 -15.78
C PRO A 133 7.66 10.01 -15.24
N TYR A 134 6.66 10.20 -16.09
CA TYR A 134 5.28 9.78 -15.84
C TYR A 134 4.62 9.37 -17.15
N GLY A 135 3.66 8.44 -17.07
CA GLY A 135 2.74 8.09 -18.13
C GLY A 135 1.39 8.76 -17.92
N THR A 136 0.59 8.82 -18.98
CA THR A 136 -0.81 9.28 -18.93
C THR A 136 -1.71 8.30 -19.66
N MET A 137 -2.97 8.23 -19.24
CA MET A 137 -3.97 7.37 -19.88
C MET A 137 -5.36 8.00 -19.74
N THR A 138 -6.18 7.92 -20.79
CA THR A 138 -7.61 8.21 -20.70
C THR A 138 -8.35 6.89 -20.69
N GLN A 139 -8.94 6.53 -19.54
CA GLN A 139 -9.75 5.34 -19.38
C GLN A 139 -11.18 5.65 -19.82
N HIS A 140 -11.65 4.96 -20.85
CA HIS A 140 -13.01 5.01 -21.35
C HIS A 140 -13.92 3.97 -20.66
N PRO A 141 -15.25 4.12 -20.76
CA PRO A 141 -16.17 3.11 -20.24
C PRO A 141 -15.89 1.72 -20.80
N ASN A 142 -16.08 0.72 -19.95
CA ASN A 142 -15.78 -0.70 -20.17
C ASN A 142 -14.28 -1.05 -20.26
N GLU A 143 -13.40 -0.17 -19.76
CA GLU A 143 -11.97 -0.43 -19.68
C GLU A 143 -11.50 -0.64 -18.24
N PHE A 144 -10.52 -1.52 -18.09
CA PHE A 144 -9.80 -1.72 -16.85
C PHE A 144 -8.52 -0.88 -16.80
N ILE A 145 -8.21 -0.35 -15.62
CA ILE A 145 -6.90 0.14 -15.24
C ILE A 145 -6.37 -0.73 -14.11
N ILE A 146 -5.13 -1.18 -14.23
CA ILE A 146 -4.41 -1.90 -13.18
C ILE A 146 -3.24 -1.04 -12.72
N THR A 147 -3.17 -0.79 -11.41
CA THR A 147 -2.00 -0.17 -10.79
C THR A 147 -1.12 -1.25 -10.17
N PHE A 148 0.19 -1.04 -10.25
CA PHE A 148 1.19 -2.01 -9.79
C PHE A 148 1.76 -1.56 -8.44
N PRO A 149 2.31 -2.49 -7.64
CA PRO A 149 2.98 -2.19 -6.38
C PRO A 149 3.96 -1.04 -6.50
N HIS A 150 3.82 -0.08 -5.59
CA HIS A 150 4.67 1.11 -5.51
C HIS A 150 4.60 2.06 -6.73
N GLY A 151 3.60 1.87 -7.60
CA GLY A 151 3.30 2.76 -8.71
C GLY A 151 2.43 3.93 -8.26
N TYR A 152 3.03 5.11 -8.11
CA TYR A 152 2.28 6.32 -7.75
C TYR A 152 1.34 6.71 -8.88
N HIS A 153 0.09 7.03 -8.56
CA HIS A 153 -0.89 7.45 -9.53
C HIS A 153 -1.82 8.54 -8.99
N MET A 154 -2.35 9.36 -9.90
CA MET A 154 -3.36 10.39 -9.63
C MET A 154 -4.27 10.54 -10.85
N GLY A 155 -5.33 11.33 -10.71
CA GLY A 155 -6.18 11.61 -11.86
C GLY A 155 -7.46 12.36 -11.50
N PHE A 156 -8.33 12.46 -12.50
CA PHE A 156 -9.60 13.17 -12.36
C PHE A 156 -10.64 12.66 -13.36
N ASN A 157 -11.91 12.89 -13.04
CA ASN A 157 -13.05 12.52 -13.86
C ASN A 157 -13.38 13.65 -14.84
N LEU A 158 -13.65 13.30 -16.12
CA LEU A 158 -14.00 14.26 -17.17
C LEU A 158 -15.49 14.62 -17.20
N GLY A 159 -16.29 14.07 -16.29
CA GLY A 159 -17.73 14.26 -16.23
C GLY A 159 -18.38 13.28 -15.27
N TYR A 160 -19.70 13.13 -15.35
CA TYR A 160 -20.40 12.11 -14.58
C TYR A 160 -19.98 10.71 -15.03
N ASN A 161 -19.56 9.87 -14.09
CA ASN A 161 -19.19 8.49 -14.36
C ASN A 161 -19.37 7.59 -13.13
N ILE A 162 -19.31 6.28 -13.37
CA ILE A 162 -19.41 5.24 -12.36
C ILE A 162 -18.25 4.29 -12.57
N ALA A 163 -17.42 4.11 -11.54
CA ALA A 163 -16.35 3.12 -11.53
C ALA A 163 -16.47 2.24 -10.29
N GLU A 164 -15.90 1.04 -10.36
CA GLU A 164 -15.63 0.24 -9.17
C GLU A 164 -14.16 -0.15 -9.12
N SER A 165 -13.63 -0.36 -7.91
CA SER A 165 -12.28 -0.87 -7.72
C SER A 165 -12.12 -1.67 -6.44
N THR A 166 -11.07 -2.47 -6.43
CA THR A 166 -10.57 -3.18 -5.24
C THR A 166 -9.06 -3.39 -5.35
N ASN A 167 -8.43 -3.88 -4.28
CA ASN A 167 -7.04 -4.29 -4.29
C ASN A 167 -6.90 -5.79 -4.53
N PHE A 168 -5.74 -6.19 -5.02
CA PHE A 168 -5.38 -7.60 -5.15
C PHE A 168 -3.88 -7.79 -4.99
N ALA A 169 -3.45 -9.05 -4.85
CA ALA A 169 -2.05 -9.38 -4.62
C ALA A 169 -1.57 -10.50 -5.54
N THR A 170 -0.27 -10.51 -5.82
CA THR A 170 0.43 -11.62 -6.49
C THR A 170 1.65 -11.99 -5.65
N ASP A 171 2.31 -13.12 -5.92
CA ASP A 171 3.52 -13.50 -5.17
C ASP A 171 4.55 -12.34 -5.11
N ARG A 172 4.72 -11.61 -6.22
CA ARG A 172 5.64 -10.45 -6.31
C ARG A 172 5.32 -9.35 -5.30
N TRP A 173 4.06 -9.17 -4.93
CA TRP A 173 3.66 -8.13 -3.97
C TRP A 173 4.27 -8.34 -2.59
N ILE A 174 4.53 -9.60 -2.18
CA ILE A 174 5.00 -9.91 -0.82
C ILE A 174 6.29 -9.14 -0.48
N ASP A 175 7.18 -8.97 -1.47
CA ASP A 175 8.44 -8.24 -1.30
C ASP A 175 8.26 -6.71 -1.16
N PHE A 176 7.13 -6.18 -1.64
CA PHE A 176 6.71 -4.79 -1.41
C PHE A 176 5.99 -4.65 -0.06
N GLY A 177 4.98 -5.51 0.19
CA GLY A 177 4.17 -5.48 1.40
C GLY A 177 5.00 -5.62 2.68
N LYS A 178 6.02 -6.50 2.69
CA LYS A 178 6.90 -6.70 3.85
C LYS A 178 7.77 -5.48 4.21
N ASN A 179 7.88 -4.51 3.30
CA ASN A 179 8.67 -3.29 3.43
C ASN A 179 7.79 -2.01 3.40
N ALA A 180 6.46 -2.15 3.40
CA ALA A 180 5.55 -1.03 3.28
C ALA A 180 5.71 -0.04 4.44
N VAL A 181 5.95 1.24 4.13
CA VAL A 181 6.12 2.28 5.14
C VAL A 181 4.75 2.84 5.52
N LEU A 182 4.20 2.44 6.66
CA LEU A 182 2.84 2.82 7.07
C LEU A 182 2.73 4.21 7.70
N CYS A 183 1.55 4.81 7.57
CA CYS A 183 1.17 5.98 8.34
C CYS A 183 0.98 5.59 9.81
N LYS A 184 1.50 6.42 10.72
CA LYS A 184 1.34 6.23 12.18
C LYS A 184 0.61 7.39 12.85
N CYS A 185 0.20 8.40 12.08
CA CYS A 185 -0.48 9.58 12.63
C CYS A 185 -2.01 9.48 12.54
N ARG A 186 -2.56 8.41 11.97
CA ARG A 186 -4.00 8.16 11.88
C ARG A 186 -4.34 6.73 12.32
N SER A 187 -5.46 6.58 13.01
CA SER A 187 -5.94 5.30 13.55
C SER A 187 -6.65 4.41 12.52
N ASP A 188 -7.04 4.96 11.37
CA ASP A 188 -7.74 4.28 10.28
C ASP A 188 -6.80 3.77 9.18
N THR A 189 -5.48 3.72 9.46
CA THR A 189 -4.51 3.19 8.51
C THR A 189 -4.71 1.70 8.31
N VAL A 190 -4.73 1.25 7.06
CA VAL A 190 -4.73 -0.18 6.72
C VAL A 190 -3.37 -0.78 7.06
N GLU A 191 -3.41 -1.89 7.80
CA GLU A 191 -2.26 -2.73 8.08
C GLU A 191 -2.62 -4.19 7.81
N ILE A 192 -1.75 -4.90 7.08
CA ILE A 192 -1.88 -6.32 6.81
C ILE A 192 -0.73 -7.04 7.52
N ASP A 193 -1.05 -8.05 8.33
CA ASP A 193 -0.06 -8.94 8.91
C ASP A 193 0.62 -9.75 7.80
N MET A 194 1.90 -9.46 7.56
CA MET A 194 2.70 -10.11 6.54
C MET A 194 3.22 -11.50 6.98
N THR A 195 3.06 -11.87 8.26
CA THR A 195 3.59 -13.11 8.84
C THR A 195 3.13 -14.36 8.09
N PRO A 196 1.81 -14.56 7.81
CA PRO A 196 1.35 -15.76 7.10
C PRO A 196 1.89 -15.83 5.66
N TYR A 197 2.02 -14.68 4.99
CA TYR A 197 2.57 -14.61 3.64
C TYR A 197 4.05 -14.97 3.63
N MET A 198 4.83 -14.44 4.59
CA MET A 198 6.25 -14.74 4.71
C MET A 198 6.50 -16.21 5.04
N GLN A 199 5.72 -16.80 5.95
CA GLN A 199 5.81 -18.23 6.27
C GLN A 199 5.43 -19.14 5.09
N LYS A 200 4.41 -18.76 4.30
CA LYS A 200 3.95 -19.57 3.18
C LYS A 200 4.88 -19.45 1.96
N TYR A 201 5.25 -18.22 1.58
CA TYR A 201 5.86 -17.90 0.30
C TYR A 201 7.34 -17.47 0.36
N ARG A 202 7.88 -17.17 1.56
CA ARG A 202 9.26 -16.70 1.75
C ARG A 202 9.92 -17.42 2.94
N ARG A 203 9.78 -18.75 3.00
CA ARG A 203 10.25 -19.60 4.11
C ARG A 203 11.71 -19.37 4.48
N ASP A 204 12.57 -19.29 3.46
CA ASP A 204 14.02 -19.14 3.66
C ASP A 204 14.39 -17.76 4.26
N ASP A 205 13.56 -16.74 4.00
CA ASP A 205 13.75 -15.39 4.52
C ASP A 205 13.00 -15.13 5.84
N TYR A 206 12.05 -16.00 6.20
CA TYR A 206 11.09 -15.77 7.28
C TYR A 206 11.78 -15.48 8.61
N GLU A 207 12.69 -16.33 9.06
CA GLU A 207 13.34 -16.18 10.37
C GLU A 207 14.15 -14.88 10.47
N ARG A 208 14.88 -14.55 9.40
CA ARG A 208 15.66 -13.30 9.31
C ARG A 208 14.75 -12.08 9.35
N TRP A 209 13.67 -12.10 8.55
CA TRP A 209 12.70 -11.01 8.48
C TRP A 209 11.97 -10.84 9.83
N TYR A 210 11.46 -11.93 10.40
CA TYR A 210 10.73 -11.92 11.66
C TYR A 210 11.60 -11.39 12.81
N SER A 211 12.86 -11.83 12.86
CA SER A 211 13.83 -11.34 13.85
C SER A 211 14.11 -9.84 13.70
N TYR A 212 14.21 -9.33 12.47
CA TYR A 212 14.48 -7.91 12.24
C TYR A 212 13.33 -6.99 12.72
N TRP A 213 12.08 -7.42 12.50
CA TRP A 213 10.90 -6.60 12.76
C TRP A 213 10.28 -6.80 14.14
N TYR A 214 10.29 -8.02 14.67
CA TYR A 214 9.53 -8.38 15.87
C TYR A 214 10.38 -8.79 17.08
N MET A 215 11.62 -9.22 16.88
CA MET A 215 12.50 -9.54 18.01
C MET A 215 13.09 -8.26 18.62
N PRO A 216 13.32 -8.23 19.95
CA PRO A 216 14.03 -7.14 20.59
C PRO A 216 15.41 -6.96 19.94
N LYS A 217 15.70 -5.76 19.44
CA LYS A 217 17.05 -5.44 18.97
C LYS A 217 17.96 -5.46 20.20
N ALA A 218 18.96 -6.33 20.20
CA ALA A 218 19.98 -6.33 21.25
C ALA A 218 20.61 -4.95 21.31
N THR A 219 20.45 -4.27 22.45
CA THR A 219 21.23 -3.05 22.72
C THR A 219 22.69 -3.46 22.75
N PRO A 220 23.58 -2.86 21.95
CA PRO A 220 25.00 -3.14 22.07
C PRO A 220 25.43 -2.78 23.49
N CYS A 221 25.75 -3.80 24.30
CA CYS A 221 26.27 -3.58 25.64
C CYS A 221 27.74 -3.19 25.47
N PHE A 222 28.03 -1.88 25.49
CA PHE A 222 29.39 -1.37 25.37
C PHE A 222 30.22 -1.50 26.66
N ASP A 223 29.61 -1.92 27.77
CA ASP A 223 30.28 -2.13 29.05
C ASP A 223 29.92 -3.49 29.64
N SER A 224 30.92 -4.37 29.75
CA SER A 224 30.81 -5.73 30.31
C SER A 224 30.55 -5.78 31.83
N ALA A 225 30.06 -4.71 32.45
CA ALA A 225 29.92 -4.58 33.90
C ALA A 225 28.49 -4.36 34.41
N GLN A 226 27.48 -4.21 33.56
CA GLN A 226 26.10 -3.92 34.01
C GLN A 226 25.00 -4.72 33.32
N CYS A 227 25.27 -5.97 32.92
CA CYS A 227 24.19 -6.89 32.56
C CYS A 227 23.50 -7.42 33.83
N SER A 228 22.68 -6.58 34.47
CA SER A 228 21.67 -7.03 35.42
C SER A 228 20.33 -7.10 34.71
N THR A 229 19.81 -8.31 34.58
CA THR A 229 18.50 -8.61 34.03
C THR A 229 17.41 -7.88 34.82
N LYS A 230 16.76 -6.91 34.19
CA LYS A 230 15.44 -6.43 34.63
C LYS A 230 14.46 -6.52 33.47
N THR A 231 13.69 -7.59 33.46
CA THR A 231 12.49 -7.76 32.65
C THR A 231 11.32 -7.04 33.32
N LYS A 232 10.67 -6.10 32.63
CA LYS A 232 9.23 -5.89 32.84
C LYS A 232 8.53 -6.97 32.01
N GLU A 233 7.69 -7.76 32.67
CA GLU A 233 6.81 -8.79 32.09
C GLU A 233 7.46 -10.13 31.71
N GLY A 234 7.96 -10.86 32.71
CA GLY A 234 7.53 -12.24 33.01
C GLY A 234 7.58 -13.35 31.94
N ARG A 235 8.32 -13.22 30.83
CA ARG A 235 8.59 -14.36 29.92
C ARG A 235 10.09 -14.64 29.84
N VAL A 236 10.47 -15.82 30.35
CA VAL A 236 11.82 -16.38 30.23
C VAL A 236 11.98 -16.88 28.80
N TRP A 237 12.96 -16.36 28.07
CA TRP A 237 13.38 -16.91 26.78
C TRP A 237 14.56 -17.84 27.01
N ASP A 238 14.48 -19.03 26.43
CA ASP A 238 15.48 -20.09 26.53
C ASP A 238 16.84 -19.61 26.00
N HIS A 239 17.90 -19.87 26.77
CA HIS A 239 19.29 -19.56 26.45
C HIS A 239 19.74 -20.16 25.11
N GLN A 240 19.05 -21.20 24.63
CA GLN A 240 19.29 -21.83 23.33
C GLN A 240 19.00 -20.91 22.13
N ALA A 241 18.03 -19.99 22.23
CA ALA A 241 17.70 -19.06 21.14
C ALA A 241 18.80 -17.99 20.94
N TYR A 242 19.48 -17.63 22.03
CA TYR A 242 20.59 -16.67 22.02
C TYR A 242 21.84 -17.27 21.35
N GLU A 243 22.15 -18.54 21.60
CA GLU A 243 23.28 -19.23 20.97
C GLU A 243 23.05 -19.47 19.47
N ALA A 244 21.80 -19.74 19.05
CA ALA A 244 21.45 -19.89 17.65
C ALA A 244 21.68 -18.61 16.82
N PHE A 245 21.40 -17.43 17.40
CA PHE A 245 21.64 -16.14 16.75
C PHE A 245 23.14 -15.86 16.54
N ASN A 246 23.99 -16.16 17.54
CA ASN A 246 25.44 -15.98 17.42
C ASN A 246 26.07 -16.97 16.45
N CYS A 247 25.62 -18.22 16.41
CA CYS A 247 26.13 -19.23 15.47
C CYS A 247 25.80 -18.89 14.00
N LEU A 248 24.71 -18.18 13.74
CA LEU A 248 24.34 -17.73 12.39
C LEU A 248 25.17 -16.51 11.92
N GLN A 249 25.65 -15.67 12.84
CA GLN A 249 26.53 -14.55 12.48
C GLN A 249 27.97 -14.99 12.20
N GLU A 250 28.48 -16.02 12.90
CA GLU A 250 29.83 -16.55 12.66
C GLU A 250 29.96 -17.37 11.36
N LYS A 251 28.85 -17.89 10.82
CA LYS A 251 28.85 -18.63 9.53
C LYS A 251 28.71 -17.73 8.30
N ALA A 252 28.54 -16.42 8.48
CA ALA A 252 28.40 -15.44 7.41
C ALA A 252 29.64 -14.55 7.22
N ALA A 253 30.78 -14.92 7.83
CA ALA A 253 32.08 -14.27 7.68
C ALA A 253 33.10 -15.19 6.98
#